data_AF-A1Z8V5-F1
#
_entry.id   AF-A1Z8V5-F1
#
_cell.length_a   1.000
_cell.length_b   1.000
_cell.length_c   1.000
_cell.angle_alpha   90.00
_cell.angle_beta   90.00
_cell.angle_gamma   90.00
#
_symmetry.space_group_name_H-M   'P 1'
#
loop_
_entity.id
_entity.type
_entity.pdbx_description
1 polymer ?
#
loop_
_entity_poly.entity_id
_entity_poly.type
_entity_poly.pdbx_seq_one_letter_code
_entity_poly.pdbx_strand_id
1 'polypeptide(L)'
;MDTTAERQVRLEGVERVLKMSQERIKIAMIIPKLLENPEKLKSVLKDTCYEEVLEPIDDMIRHLGKQSGRSKLPHDHTTMRIVDFFLVNHSIHRFFPHLKKNLNERDRQLLAAFHFLLESAHVHLHRSSRSEITKERKLHAIFHQNVDIKKKIKELKASLAFQKVIGKWKTAAKGIYLMKVEEDLANKKWQNNVAIQNEIEKCHRTMRSYHKSSMDRQKELEEELQNARESYEKMTKKHLAEEHELRSEKNKLLLQLQSMLKKYDTSLGEKMRENLVAEDQYLAAKKVLDDFMVQYRQEERIYKNIVVKREEEERRVQQEKLVIFMMNRAAGKIQKYWRKWKKDQRKRKRQGKGKGKKGK
;
A
#
# COMPACT_ATOMS: atom_id res chain seq x y z
N MET A 1 93.21 59.76 -40.65
CA MET A 1 93.25 60.80 -39.61
C MET A 1 91.97 60.72 -38.82
N ASP A 2 92.06 60.73 -37.50
CA ASP A 2 91.07 60.17 -36.59
C ASP A 2 89.86 61.10 -36.42
N THR A 3 89.06 61.24 -37.48
CA THR A 3 87.88 62.13 -37.53
C THR A 3 86.87 61.82 -36.44
N THR A 4 86.87 60.60 -35.92
CA THR A 4 86.00 60.16 -34.82
C THR A 4 86.47 60.70 -33.48
N ALA A 5 87.78 60.66 -33.21
CA ALA A 5 88.38 61.22 -31.99
C ALA A 5 88.28 62.75 -31.98
N GLU A 6 88.58 63.41 -33.10
CA GLU A 6 88.41 64.87 -33.21
C GLU A 6 86.95 65.31 -33.06
N ARG A 7 86.00 64.56 -33.64
CA ARG A 7 84.57 64.82 -33.45
C ARG A 7 84.17 64.64 -31.99
N GLN A 8 84.64 63.59 -31.32
CA GLN A 8 84.36 63.36 -29.90
C GLN A 8 84.87 64.50 -29.03
N VAL A 9 86.10 64.98 -29.25
CA VAL A 9 86.67 66.13 -28.52
C VAL A 9 85.86 67.41 -28.78
N ARG A 10 85.39 67.64 -30.01
CA ARG A 10 84.51 68.79 -30.33
C ARG A 10 83.15 68.67 -29.65
N LEU A 11 82.53 67.49 -29.64
CA LEU A 11 81.26 67.24 -28.96
C LEU A 11 81.39 67.46 -27.45
N GLU A 12 82.46 66.96 -26.85
CA GLU A 12 82.78 67.18 -25.44
C GLU A 12 83.02 68.65 -25.12
N GLY A 13 83.68 69.39 -26.02
CA GLY A 13 83.85 70.84 -25.91
C GLY A 13 82.51 71.57 -25.89
N VAL A 14 81.62 71.27 -26.84
CA VAL A 14 80.27 71.86 -26.92
C VAL A 14 79.43 71.48 -25.70
N GLU A 15 79.45 70.22 -25.27
CA GLU A 15 78.71 69.77 -24.08
C GLU A 15 79.23 70.46 -22.81
N ARG A 16 80.54 70.67 -22.71
CA ARG A 16 81.14 71.41 -21.58
C ARG A 16 80.68 72.86 -21.55
N VAL A 17 80.62 73.53 -22.70
CA VAL A 17 80.08 74.90 -22.81
C VAL A 17 78.60 74.94 -22.41
N LEU A 18 77.79 73.98 -22.89
CA LEU A 18 76.37 73.89 -22.52
C LEU A 18 76.19 73.64 -21.02
N LYS A 19 76.97 72.73 -20.41
CA LYS A 19 76.95 72.50 -18.95
C LYS A 19 77.36 73.76 -18.19
N MET A 20 78.43 74.45 -18.60
CA MET A 20 78.83 75.73 -18.01
C MET A 20 77.72 76.78 -18.11
N SER A 21 77.04 76.88 -19.25
CA SER A 21 75.92 77.81 -19.42
C SER A 21 74.77 77.51 -18.45
N GLN A 22 74.46 76.24 -18.21
CA GLN A 22 73.46 75.83 -17.24
C GLN A 22 73.88 76.23 -15.81
N GLU A 23 75.14 76.04 -15.44
CA GLU A 23 75.65 76.46 -14.12
C GLU A 23 75.67 77.98 -13.96
N ARG A 24 75.98 78.73 -15.03
CA ARG A 24 75.88 80.21 -15.06
C ARG A 24 74.44 80.70 -14.88
N ILE A 25 73.48 80.02 -15.51
CA ILE A 25 72.05 80.35 -15.32
C ILE A 25 71.65 80.05 -13.87
N LYS A 26 72.10 78.93 -13.29
CA LYS A 26 71.81 78.60 -11.87
C LYS A 26 72.28 79.69 -10.91
N ILE A 27 73.51 80.18 -11.05
CA ILE A 27 74.00 81.30 -10.20
C ILE A 27 73.21 82.59 -10.52
N ALA A 28 72.97 82.91 -11.80
CA ALA A 28 72.26 84.12 -12.21
C ALA A 28 70.87 84.24 -11.57
N MET A 29 70.14 83.11 -11.46
CA MET A 29 68.82 83.07 -10.82
C MET A 29 68.87 83.25 -9.29
N ILE A 30 70.03 82.99 -8.67
CA ILE A 30 70.22 83.08 -7.22
C ILE A 30 70.82 84.45 -6.83
N ILE A 31 71.52 85.15 -7.74
CA ILE A 31 72.14 86.48 -7.49
C ILE A 31 71.16 87.48 -6.84
N PRO A 32 69.93 87.70 -7.36
CA PRO A 32 69.02 88.67 -6.74
C PRO A 32 68.72 88.36 -5.27
N LYS A 33 68.59 87.06 -4.92
CA LYS A 33 68.32 86.61 -3.55
C LYS A 33 69.56 86.63 -2.64
N LEU A 34 70.76 86.53 -3.22
CA LEU A 34 72.02 86.70 -2.48
C LEU A 34 72.22 88.16 -2.07
N LEU A 35 71.88 89.10 -2.95
CA LEU A 35 72.06 90.53 -2.71
C LEU A 35 70.99 91.12 -1.78
N GLU A 36 69.87 90.43 -1.55
CA GLU A 36 68.84 90.82 -0.56
C GLU A 36 69.33 90.70 0.89
N ASN A 37 70.28 89.80 1.20
CA ASN A 37 70.80 89.59 2.55
C ASN A 37 72.35 89.62 2.56
N PRO A 38 72.95 90.80 2.39
CA PRO A 38 74.40 90.94 2.21
C PRO A 38 75.23 90.50 3.42
N GLU A 39 74.70 90.62 4.64
CA GLU A 39 75.38 90.18 5.87
C GLU A 39 75.56 88.65 5.93
N LYS A 40 74.56 87.91 5.47
CA LYS A 40 74.61 86.44 5.42
C LYS A 40 75.54 85.96 4.31
N LEU A 41 75.57 86.69 3.20
CA LEU A 41 76.52 86.46 2.10
C LEU A 41 77.97 86.66 2.60
N LYS A 42 78.22 87.73 3.36
CA LYS A 42 79.53 88.03 3.95
C LYS A 42 80.00 86.95 4.91
N SER A 43 79.13 86.46 5.80
CA SER A 43 79.49 85.39 6.75
C SER A 43 79.84 84.05 6.10
N VAL A 44 79.28 83.76 4.92
CA VAL A 44 79.49 82.49 4.21
C VAL A 44 80.68 82.56 3.26
N LEU A 45 81.04 83.74 2.79
CA LEU A 45 82.15 83.95 1.86
C LEU A 45 83.46 84.35 2.54
N LYS A 46 83.43 84.77 3.82
CA LYS A 46 84.64 85.01 4.63
C LYS A 46 85.43 83.70 4.79
N ASP A 47 86.75 83.77 4.64
CA ASP A 47 87.68 82.61 4.61
C ASP A 47 87.55 81.69 3.38
N THR A 48 86.91 82.15 2.29
CA THR A 48 86.86 81.40 1.01
C THR A 48 87.65 82.10 -0.08
N CYS A 49 87.97 81.39 -1.17
CA CYS A 49 88.68 81.94 -2.34
C CYS A 49 87.91 83.06 -3.07
N TYR A 50 86.69 83.41 -2.64
CA TYR A 50 85.82 84.42 -3.25
C TYR A 50 85.73 85.69 -2.38
N GLU A 51 86.68 85.90 -1.48
CA GLU A 51 86.70 87.04 -0.57
C GLU A 51 86.82 88.40 -1.30
N GLU A 52 87.37 88.40 -2.52
CA GLU A 52 87.50 89.59 -3.39
C GLU A 52 86.17 90.31 -3.68
N VAL A 53 85.02 89.62 -3.59
CA VAL A 53 83.70 90.24 -3.81
C VAL A 53 83.22 91.04 -2.61
N LEU A 54 83.80 90.81 -1.42
CA LEU A 54 83.34 91.44 -0.19
C LEU A 54 83.54 92.96 -0.24
N GLU A 55 84.62 93.46 -0.87
CA GLU A 55 84.84 94.90 -1.07
C GLU A 55 83.75 95.55 -1.95
N PRO A 56 83.48 95.07 -3.19
CA PRO A 56 82.38 95.59 -4.01
C PRO A 56 81.00 95.50 -3.35
N ILE A 57 80.75 94.43 -2.57
CA ILE A 57 79.50 94.28 -1.82
C ILE A 57 79.42 95.32 -0.69
N ASP A 58 80.49 95.55 0.06
CA ASP A 58 80.54 96.55 1.13
C ASP A 58 80.32 97.97 0.60
N ASP A 59 80.89 98.30 -0.57
CA ASP A 59 80.63 99.57 -1.26
C ASP A 59 79.15 99.70 -1.66
N MET A 60 78.56 98.63 -2.20
CA MET A 60 77.15 98.60 -2.57
C MET A 60 76.22 98.79 -1.36
N ILE A 61 76.52 98.16 -0.21
CA ILE A 61 75.76 98.32 1.05
C ILE A 61 75.84 99.77 1.55
N ARG A 62 77.03 100.39 1.51
CA ARG A 62 77.22 101.80 1.91
C ARG A 62 76.42 102.76 1.04
N HIS A 63 76.27 102.46 -0.24
CA HIS A 63 75.46 103.24 -1.17
C HIS A 63 73.94 103.02 -0.96
N LEU A 64 73.51 101.80 -0.67
CA LEU A 64 72.10 101.47 -0.38
C LEU A 64 71.62 102.03 0.97
N GLY A 65 72.48 102.05 2.00
CA GLY A 65 72.15 102.59 3.33
C GLY A 65 71.84 104.10 3.34
N LYS A 66 72.27 104.85 2.31
CA LYS A 66 71.96 106.29 2.15
C LYS A 66 70.65 106.57 1.41
N GLN A 67 70.04 105.56 0.78
CA GLN A 67 68.82 105.69 -0.01
C GLN A 67 67.70 104.83 0.59
N SER A 68 67.15 105.26 1.73
CA SER A 68 65.95 104.62 2.29
C SER A 68 64.76 104.85 1.36
N GLY A 69 64.28 103.81 0.66
CA GLY A 69 62.97 103.84 -0.02
C GLY A 69 62.84 103.24 -1.43
N ARG A 70 63.86 102.61 -2.05
CA ARG A 70 63.70 101.96 -3.37
C ARG A 70 64.12 100.50 -3.40
N SER A 71 63.15 99.61 -3.61
CA SER A 71 63.27 98.14 -3.73
C SER A 71 63.92 97.65 -5.05
N LYS A 72 64.76 98.45 -5.72
CA LYS A 72 65.40 98.05 -6.99
C LYS A 72 66.89 98.37 -6.95
N LEU A 73 67.72 97.36 -7.21
CA LEU A 73 69.18 97.48 -7.35
C LEU A 73 69.51 98.60 -8.36
N PRO A 74 70.38 99.57 -8.02
CA PRO A 74 70.89 100.57 -8.97
C PRO A 74 71.59 99.85 -10.14
N HIS A 75 71.39 100.32 -11.38
CA HIS A 75 72.11 99.80 -12.55
C HIS A 75 73.51 100.43 -12.67
N ASP A 76 74.22 100.57 -11.54
CA ASP A 76 75.53 101.20 -11.50
C ASP A 76 76.63 100.21 -11.92
N HIS A 77 77.76 100.74 -12.41
CA HIS A 77 78.93 99.95 -12.82
C HIS A 77 79.39 98.98 -11.70
N THR A 78 79.20 99.35 -10.44
CA THR A 78 79.49 98.53 -9.26
C THR A 78 78.61 97.28 -9.21
N THR A 79 77.31 97.41 -9.50
CA THR A 79 76.36 96.29 -9.51
C THR A 79 76.64 95.33 -10.67
N MET A 80 77.00 95.85 -11.86
CA MET A 80 77.41 95.00 -12.98
C MET A 80 78.71 94.23 -12.68
N ARG A 81 79.70 94.85 -12.04
CA ARG A 81 80.93 94.15 -11.61
C ARG A 81 80.65 93.00 -10.65
N ILE A 82 79.71 93.19 -9.72
CA ILE A 82 79.30 92.14 -8.78
C ILE A 82 78.62 90.98 -9.53
N VAL A 83 77.67 91.29 -10.43
CA VAL A 83 76.98 90.29 -11.24
C VAL A 83 77.96 89.52 -12.12
N ASP A 84 78.88 90.21 -12.80
CA ASP A 84 79.91 89.59 -13.64
C ASP A 84 80.84 88.69 -12.83
N PHE A 85 81.23 89.10 -11.63
CA PHE A 85 82.01 88.25 -10.73
C PHE A 85 81.27 86.95 -10.41
N PHE A 86 80.00 87.02 -10.03
CA PHE A 86 79.20 85.81 -9.74
C PHE A 86 79.00 84.94 -10.99
N LEU A 87 78.90 85.51 -12.19
CA LEU A 87 78.76 84.77 -13.45
C LEU A 87 80.06 84.07 -13.87
N VAL A 88 81.22 84.71 -13.66
CA VAL A 88 82.54 84.09 -13.88
C VAL A 88 82.75 82.97 -12.88
N ASN A 89 82.53 83.25 -11.60
CA ASN A 89 82.66 82.33 -10.48
C ASN A 89 81.34 81.58 -10.18
N HIS A 90 80.74 81.04 -11.22
CA HIS A 90 79.44 80.36 -11.17
C HIS A 90 79.39 79.20 -10.16
N SER A 91 80.52 78.60 -9.78
CA SER A 91 80.61 77.56 -8.74
C SER A 91 80.15 78.03 -7.35
N ILE A 92 80.07 79.34 -7.09
CA ILE A 92 79.65 79.90 -5.80
C ILE A 92 78.23 79.43 -5.40
N HIS A 93 77.36 79.11 -6.37
CA HIS A 93 76.00 78.65 -6.07
C HIS A 93 75.96 77.39 -5.18
N ARG A 94 77.05 76.60 -5.14
CA ARG A 94 77.17 75.39 -4.30
C ARG A 94 77.16 75.70 -2.81
N PHE A 95 77.61 76.88 -2.39
CA PHE A 95 77.58 77.31 -0.98
C PHE A 95 76.19 77.71 -0.50
N PHE A 96 75.23 77.90 -1.41
CA PHE A 96 73.87 78.35 -1.09
C PHE A 96 72.79 77.35 -1.57
N PRO A 97 72.81 76.08 -1.08
CA PRO A 97 71.85 75.06 -1.51
C PRO A 97 70.40 75.39 -1.12
N HIS A 98 70.20 76.16 -0.05
CA HIS A 98 68.89 76.57 0.45
C HIS A 98 68.22 77.61 -0.46
N LEU A 99 68.99 78.52 -1.06
CA LEU A 99 68.44 79.51 -2.00
C LEU A 99 67.97 78.87 -3.31
N LYS A 100 68.63 77.79 -3.74
CA LYS A 100 68.20 76.98 -4.90
C LYS A 100 66.86 76.28 -4.65
N LYS A 101 66.57 75.86 -3.42
CA LYS A 101 65.28 75.25 -3.05
C LYS A 101 64.14 76.26 -2.99
N ASN A 102 64.45 77.51 -2.62
CA ASN A 102 63.47 78.58 -2.47
C ASN A 102 63.27 79.41 -3.77
N LEU A 103 63.63 78.88 -4.95
CA LEU A 103 63.37 79.53 -6.23
C LEU A 103 61.87 79.59 -6.55
N ASN A 104 61.43 80.66 -7.20
CA ASN A 104 60.04 80.83 -7.59
C ASN A 104 59.69 79.78 -8.66
N GLU A 105 58.40 79.46 -8.81
CA GLU A 105 57.96 78.40 -9.74
C GLU A 105 58.40 78.68 -11.19
N ARG A 106 58.36 79.94 -11.63
CA ARG A 106 58.85 80.37 -12.95
C ARG A 106 60.35 80.08 -13.14
N ASP A 107 61.15 80.34 -12.11
CA ASP A 107 62.60 80.13 -12.14
C ASP A 107 62.93 78.64 -12.18
N ARG A 108 62.14 77.81 -11.49
CA ARG A 108 62.25 76.35 -11.54
C ARG A 108 61.87 75.78 -12.91
N GLN A 109 60.80 76.28 -13.51
CA GLN A 109 60.40 75.89 -14.88
C GLN A 109 61.48 76.27 -15.90
N LEU A 110 62.07 77.46 -15.78
CA LEU A 110 63.17 77.88 -16.64
C LEU A 110 64.38 76.96 -16.50
N LEU A 111 64.78 76.61 -15.27
CA LEU A 111 65.86 75.65 -15.03
C LEU A 111 65.55 74.26 -15.58
N ALA A 112 64.29 73.80 -15.47
CA ALA A 112 63.85 72.52 -16.03
C ALA A 112 63.87 72.53 -17.57
N ALA A 113 63.44 73.63 -18.19
CA ALA A 113 63.49 73.80 -19.63
C ALA A 113 64.94 73.78 -20.15
N PHE A 114 65.86 74.49 -19.48
CA PHE A 114 67.29 74.44 -19.84
C PHE A 114 67.90 73.05 -19.60
N HIS A 115 67.48 72.34 -18.55
CA HIS A 115 67.90 70.95 -18.34
C HIS A 115 67.43 70.04 -19.47
N PHE A 116 66.14 70.11 -19.82
CA PHE A 116 65.57 69.33 -20.91
C PHE A 116 66.22 69.65 -22.26
N LEU A 117 66.52 70.93 -22.50
CA LEU A 117 67.24 71.36 -23.70
C LEU A 117 68.66 70.80 -23.72
N LEU A 118 69.36 70.78 -22.58
CA LEU A 118 70.69 70.18 -22.48
C LEU A 118 70.66 68.67 -22.71
N GLU A 119 69.68 67.97 -22.13
CA GLU A 119 69.50 66.53 -22.32
C GLU A 119 69.17 66.20 -23.78
N SER A 120 68.25 66.95 -24.38
CA SER A 120 67.91 66.84 -25.79
C SER A 120 69.13 67.13 -26.66
N ALA A 121 69.87 68.21 -26.37
CA ALA A 121 71.09 68.56 -27.08
C ALA A 121 72.15 67.46 -26.96
N HIS A 122 72.33 66.87 -25.78
CA HIS A 122 73.25 65.74 -25.57
C HIS A 122 72.84 64.53 -26.44
N VAL A 123 71.56 64.15 -26.43
CA VAL A 123 71.04 63.08 -27.30
C VAL A 123 71.25 63.39 -28.78
N HIS A 124 71.04 64.65 -29.20
CA HIS A 124 71.25 65.09 -30.57
C HIS A 124 72.74 65.15 -30.97
N LEU A 125 73.62 65.57 -30.07
CA LEU A 125 75.07 65.64 -30.27
C LEU A 125 75.68 64.24 -30.40
N HIS A 126 75.21 63.28 -29.59
CA HIS A 126 75.60 61.88 -29.68
C HIS A 126 74.83 61.07 -30.73
N ARG A 127 73.92 61.72 -31.48
CA ARG A 127 73.21 61.08 -32.59
C ARG A 127 74.23 60.66 -33.64
N SER A 128 74.32 59.35 -33.87
CA SER A 128 75.06 58.75 -34.97
C SER A 128 74.08 58.20 -36.00
N SER A 129 74.46 58.27 -37.28
CA SER A 129 73.66 57.70 -38.37
C SER A 129 73.33 56.22 -38.13
N ARG A 130 74.27 55.45 -37.59
CA ARG A 130 74.08 54.04 -37.22
C ARG A 130 73.03 53.84 -36.12
N SER A 131 73.04 54.67 -35.07
CA SER A 131 72.05 54.61 -33.99
C SER A 131 70.65 54.88 -34.52
N GLU A 132 70.51 55.86 -35.42
CA GLU A 132 69.22 56.23 -36.01
C GLU A 132 68.66 55.14 -36.93
N ILE A 133 69.49 54.60 -37.82
CA ILE A 133 69.08 53.47 -38.66
C ILE A 133 68.66 52.27 -37.79
N THR A 134 69.32 52.05 -36.65
CA THR A 134 68.95 50.96 -35.72
C THR A 134 67.62 51.21 -35.04
N LYS A 135 67.36 52.45 -34.58
CA LYS A 135 66.07 52.84 -34.00
C LYS A 135 64.95 52.72 -35.03
N GLU A 136 65.18 53.18 -36.25
CA GLU A 136 64.21 53.11 -37.35
C GLU A 136 63.89 51.65 -37.71
N ARG A 137 64.91 50.79 -37.81
CA ARG A 137 64.71 49.34 -38.01
C ARG A 137 63.88 48.71 -36.89
N LYS A 138 64.16 49.06 -35.63
CA LYS A 138 63.37 48.59 -34.47
C LYS A 138 61.93 49.10 -34.54
N LEU A 139 61.73 50.38 -34.87
CA LEU A 139 60.40 50.98 -35.01
C LEU A 139 59.61 50.30 -36.12
N HIS A 140 60.25 50.05 -37.26
CA HIS A 140 59.65 49.34 -38.40
C HIS A 140 59.28 47.89 -38.06
N ALA A 141 60.14 47.18 -37.33
CA ALA A 141 59.84 45.84 -36.83
C ALA A 141 58.63 45.84 -35.87
N ILE A 142 58.59 46.78 -34.91
CA ILE A 142 57.47 46.96 -33.98
C ILE A 142 56.19 47.33 -34.74
N PHE A 143 56.30 48.17 -35.78
CA PHE A 143 55.17 48.55 -36.62
C PHE A 143 54.56 47.33 -37.32
N HIS A 144 55.38 46.50 -37.96
CA HIS A 144 54.91 45.27 -38.59
C HIS A 144 54.29 44.30 -37.59
N GLN A 145 54.92 44.10 -36.44
CA GLN A 145 54.34 43.27 -35.36
C GLN A 145 52.99 43.81 -34.89
N ASN A 146 52.84 45.12 -34.74
CA ASN A 146 51.57 45.74 -34.38
C ASN A 146 50.49 45.55 -35.46
N VAL A 147 50.86 45.59 -36.75
CA VAL A 147 49.94 45.30 -37.86
C VAL A 147 49.47 43.84 -37.80
N ASP A 148 50.38 42.90 -37.59
CA ASP A 148 50.05 41.47 -37.48
C ASP A 148 49.16 41.17 -36.27
N ILE A 149 49.48 41.77 -35.11
CA ILE A 149 48.66 41.66 -33.90
C ILE A 149 47.26 42.21 -34.15
N LYS A 150 47.13 43.38 -34.79
CA LYS A 150 45.83 43.96 -35.14
C LYS A 150 45.01 43.04 -36.04
N LYS A 151 45.65 42.42 -37.05
CA LYS A 151 45.00 41.45 -37.93
C LYS A 151 44.50 40.23 -37.15
N LYS A 152 45.34 39.67 -36.28
CA LYS A 152 45.00 38.51 -35.45
C LYS A 152 43.87 38.80 -34.46
N ILE A 153 43.85 39.99 -33.85
CA ILE A 153 42.75 40.45 -33.00
C ILE A 153 41.44 40.49 -33.80
N LYS A 154 41.47 40.97 -35.05
CA LYS A 154 40.28 41.03 -35.91
C LYS A 154 39.76 39.62 -36.23
N GLU A 155 40.65 38.69 -36.58
CA GLU A 155 40.30 37.28 -36.86
C GLU A 155 39.70 36.59 -35.63
N LEU A 156 40.33 36.75 -34.45
CA LEU A 156 39.82 36.18 -33.20
C LEU A 156 38.47 36.77 -32.82
N LYS A 157 38.26 38.09 -33.00
CA LYS A 157 36.95 38.73 -32.77
C LYS A 157 35.87 38.18 -33.70
N ALA A 158 36.18 37.97 -34.99
CA ALA A 158 35.24 37.40 -35.94
C ALA A 158 34.89 35.94 -35.58
N SER A 159 35.88 35.12 -35.24
CA SER A 159 35.66 33.74 -34.78
C SER A 159 34.81 33.68 -33.51
N LEU A 160 35.09 34.56 -32.53
CA LEU A 160 34.30 34.65 -31.31
C LEU A 160 32.85 35.06 -31.59
N ALA A 161 32.61 36.01 -32.50
CA ALA A 161 31.27 36.42 -32.89
C ALA A 161 30.51 35.27 -33.55
N PHE A 162 31.15 34.53 -34.46
CA PHE A 162 30.57 33.37 -35.11
C PHE A 162 30.21 32.25 -34.11
N GLN A 163 31.13 31.93 -33.19
CA GLN A 163 30.88 30.94 -32.14
C GLN A 163 29.73 31.35 -31.21
N LYS A 164 29.59 32.64 -30.89
CA LYS A 164 28.44 33.14 -30.12
C LYS A 164 27.11 32.91 -30.84
N VAL A 165 27.06 33.17 -32.14
CA VAL A 165 25.85 32.92 -32.95
C VAL A 165 25.53 31.43 -32.98
N ILE A 166 26.51 30.56 -33.28
CA ILE A 166 26.33 29.10 -33.24
C ILE A 166 25.84 28.64 -31.86
N GLY A 167 26.42 29.15 -30.78
CA GLY A 167 26.02 28.85 -29.41
C GLY A 167 24.54 29.18 -29.17
N LYS A 168 24.09 30.36 -29.60
CA LYS A 168 22.67 30.76 -29.51
C LYS A 168 21.76 29.81 -30.29
N TRP A 169 22.11 29.45 -31.52
CA TRP A 169 21.33 28.50 -32.32
C TRP A 169 21.25 27.11 -31.67
N LYS A 170 22.36 26.61 -31.14
CA LYS A 170 22.38 25.32 -30.43
C LYS A 170 21.50 25.36 -29.18
N THR A 171 21.56 26.43 -28.40
CA THR A 171 20.71 26.60 -27.21
C THR A 171 19.23 26.71 -27.60
N ALA A 172 18.90 27.46 -28.65
CA ALA A 172 17.54 27.57 -29.16
C ALA A 172 17.00 26.21 -29.65
N ALA A 173 17.79 25.46 -30.42
CA ALA A 173 17.41 24.13 -30.90
C ALA A 173 17.17 23.14 -29.74
N LYS A 174 18.04 23.15 -28.72
CA LYS A 174 17.83 22.37 -27.49
C LYS A 174 16.58 22.80 -26.75
N GLY A 175 16.30 24.10 -26.67
CA GLY A 175 15.10 24.65 -26.07
C GLY A 175 13.82 24.16 -26.74
N ILE A 176 13.78 24.18 -28.08
CA ILE A 176 12.63 23.67 -28.85
C ILE A 176 12.42 22.16 -28.59
N TYR A 177 13.50 21.38 -28.59
CA TYR A 177 13.41 19.95 -28.28
C TYR A 177 12.88 19.71 -26.85
N LEU A 178 13.37 20.47 -25.88
CA LEU A 178 12.95 20.37 -24.49
C LEU A 178 11.46 20.70 -24.32
N MET A 179 10.97 21.77 -24.96
CA MET A 179 9.54 22.12 -24.97
C MET A 179 8.67 21.00 -25.55
N LYS A 180 9.11 20.36 -26.65
CA LYS A 180 8.39 19.23 -27.23
C LYS A 180 8.30 18.04 -26.26
N VAL A 181 9.40 17.71 -25.59
CA VAL A 181 9.42 16.64 -24.59
C VAL A 181 8.54 16.96 -23.39
N GLU A 182 8.51 18.22 -22.95
CA GLU A 182 7.63 18.68 -21.86
C GLU A 182 6.16 18.57 -22.25
N GLU A 183 5.80 18.94 -23.48
CA GLU A 183 4.44 18.81 -24.02
C GLU A 183 4.03 17.33 -24.12
N ASP A 184 4.90 16.47 -24.66
CA ASP A 184 4.65 15.02 -24.73
C ASP A 184 4.46 14.42 -23.33
N LEU A 185 5.27 14.83 -22.35
CA LEU A 185 5.14 14.40 -20.96
C LEU A 185 3.82 14.87 -20.34
N ALA A 186 3.42 16.12 -20.57
CA ALA A 186 2.15 16.67 -20.09
C ALA A 186 0.96 15.90 -20.69
N ASN A 187 0.99 15.64 -22.00
CA ASN A 187 -0.01 14.84 -22.70
C ASN A 187 -0.09 13.41 -22.14
N LYS A 188 1.06 12.77 -21.88
CA LYS A 188 1.10 11.42 -21.29
C LYS A 188 0.56 11.40 -19.86
N LYS A 189 0.88 12.41 -19.05
CA LYS A 189 0.31 12.55 -17.70
C LYS A 189 -1.21 12.72 -17.75
N TRP A 190 -1.70 13.57 -18.65
CA TRP A 190 -3.14 13.77 -18.84
C TRP A 190 -3.84 12.48 -19.29
N GLN A 191 -3.31 11.78 -20.29
CA GLN A 191 -3.84 10.49 -20.75
C GLN A 191 -3.89 9.46 -19.63
N ASN A 192 -2.84 9.38 -18.81
CA ASN A 192 -2.78 8.44 -17.69
C ASN A 192 -3.84 8.79 -16.62
N ASN A 193 -3.95 10.06 -16.24
CA ASN A 193 -4.97 10.51 -15.28
C ASN A 193 -6.39 10.20 -15.76
N VAL A 194 -6.69 10.42 -17.04
CA VAL A 194 -7.99 10.08 -17.64
C VAL A 194 -8.22 8.57 -17.59
N ALA A 195 -7.22 7.76 -17.94
CA ALA A 195 -7.33 6.30 -17.88
C ALA A 195 -7.59 5.79 -16.45
N ILE A 196 -6.85 6.31 -15.46
CA ILE A 196 -7.05 6.00 -14.04
C ILE A 196 -8.46 6.37 -13.61
N GLN A 197 -8.93 7.58 -13.94
CA GLN A 197 -10.25 8.05 -13.55
C GLN A 197 -11.36 7.19 -14.14
N ASN A 198 -11.24 6.81 -15.42
CA ASN A 198 -12.19 5.91 -16.08
C ASN A 198 -12.22 4.53 -15.41
N GLU A 199 -11.07 3.98 -15.01
CA GLU A 199 -11.02 2.69 -14.33
C GLU A 199 -11.59 2.77 -12.90
N ILE A 200 -11.34 3.87 -12.17
CA ILE A 200 -11.96 4.13 -10.87
C ILE A 200 -13.49 4.20 -11.02
N GLU A 201 -14.00 4.93 -12.00
CA GLU A 201 -15.44 5.01 -12.26
C GLU A 201 -16.03 3.66 -12.61
N LYS A 202 -15.35 2.88 -13.46
CA LYS A 202 -15.78 1.53 -13.84
C LYS A 202 -15.84 0.62 -12.61
N CYS A 203 -14.79 0.59 -11.79
CA CYS A 203 -14.75 -0.14 -10.53
C CYS A 203 -15.88 0.31 -9.58
N HIS A 204 -16.12 1.60 -9.42
CA HIS A 204 -17.22 2.11 -8.60
C HIS A 204 -18.61 1.72 -9.12
N ARG A 205 -18.81 1.68 -10.45
CA ARG A 205 -20.08 1.22 -11.04
C ARG A 205 -20.29 -0.27 -10.77
N THR A 206 -19.26 -1.08 -10.99
CA THR A 206 -19.31 -2.53 -10.71
C THR A 206 -19.55 -2.81 -9.23
N MET A 207 -18.83 -2.11 -8.34
CA MET A 207 -19.00 -2.25 -6.89
C MET A 207 -20.42 -1.85 -6.44
N ARG A 208 -20.98 -0.76 -6.98
CA ARG A 208 -22.37 -0.37 -6.71
C ARG A 208 -23.37 -1.42 -7.19
N SER A 209 -23.15 -1.99 -8.38
CA SER A 209 -23.98 -3.07 -8.90
C SER A 209 -23.93 -4.29 -7.99
N TYR A 210 -22.73 -4.74 -7.60
CA TYR A 210 -22.59 -5.89 -6.68
C TYR A 210 -23.19 -5.61 -5.31
N HIS A 211 -22.99 -4.42 -4.76
CA HIS A 211 -23.60 -4.05 -3.49
C HIS A 211 -25.13 -4.07 -3.58
N LYS A 212 -25.71 -3.51 -4.65
CA LYS A 212 -27.16 -3.54 -4.88
C LYS A 212 -27.68 -4.97 -5.01
N SER A 213 -27.06 -5.81 -5.83
CA SER A 213 -27.43 -7.23 -5.96
C SER A 213 -27.31 -7.99 -4.64
N SER A 214 -26.27 -7.70 -3.84
CA SER A 214 -26.10 -8.30 -2.51
C SER A 214 -27.20 -7.87 -1.54
N MET A 215 -27.58 -6.59 -1.55
CA MET A 215 -28.66 -6.07 -0.70
C MET A 215 -30.02 -6.66 -1.10
N ASP A 216 -30.29 -6.77 -2.40
CA ASP A 216 -31.51 -7.39 -2.91
C ASP A 216 -31.57 -8.87 -2.52
N ARG A 217 -30.45 -9.60 -2.63
CA ARG A 217 -30.36 -11.00 -2.19
C ARG A 217 -30.51 -11.17 -0.68
N GLN A 218 -29.96 -10.25 0.13
CA GLN A 218 -30.15 -10.26 1.58
C GLN A 218 -31.64 -10.09 1.93
N LYS A 219 -32.32 -9.15 1.25
CA LYS A 219 -33.75 -8.93 1.46
C LYS A 219 -34.59 -10.16 1.07
N GLU A 220 -34.29 -10.79 -0.06
CA GLU A 220 -34.93 -12.06 -0.47
C GLU A 220 -34.75 -13.15 0.61
N LEU A 221 -33.53 -13.32 1.12
CA LEU A 221 -33.24 -14.32 2.16
C LEU A 221 -33.94 -14.02 3.48
N GLU A 222 -34.08 -12.74 3.85
CA GLU A 222 -34.86 -12.33 5.02
C GLU A 222 -36.35 -12.64 4.86
N GLU A 223 -36.92 -12.38 3.68
CA GLU A 223 -38.31 -12.74 3.35
C GLU A 223 -38.52 -14.27 3.35
N GLU A 224 -37.60 -15.05 2.75
CA GLU A 224 -37.62 -16.52 2.79
C GLU A 224 -37.56 -17.04 4.24
N LEU A 225 -36.70 -16.46 5.07
CA LEU A 225 -36.54 -16.83 6.47
C LEU A 225 -37.81 -16.51 7.28
N GLN A 226 -38.44 -15.36 7.04
CA GLN A 226 -39.69 -14.99 7.69
C GLN A 226 -40.83 -15.95 7.29
N ASN A 227 -40.96 -16.25 5.99
CA ASN A 227 -41.95 -17.21 5.49
C ASN A 227 -41.74 -18.61 6.09
N ALA A 228 -40.48 -19.05 6.21
CA ALA A 228 -40.16 -20.33 6.84
C ALA A 228 -40.54 -20.37 8.32
N ARG A 229 -40.30 -19.27 9.07
CA ARG A 229 -40.72 -19.15 10.47
C ARG A 229 -42.23 -19.21 10.64
N GLU A 230 -42.97 -18.47 9.82
CA GLU A 230 -44.44 -18.46 9.86
C GLU A 230 -45.03 -19.83 9.50
N SER A 231 -44.46 -20.49 8.49
CA SER A 231 -44.83 -21.86 8.12
C SER A 231 -44.58 -22.85 9.25
N TYR A 232 -43.41 -22.77 9.89
CA TYR A 232 -43.05 -23.62 11.03
C TYR A 232 -43.98 -23.37 12.23
N GLU A 233 -44.30 -22.12 12.56
CA GLU A 233 -45.21 -21.78 13.64
C GLU A 233 -46.62 -22.32 13.36
N LYS A 234 -47.12 -22.16 12.13
CA LYS A 234 -48.41 -22.69 11.71
C LYS A 234 -48.46 -24.21 11.82
N MET A 235 -47.42 -24.91 11.37
CA MET A 235 -47.31 -26.37 11.49
C MET A 235 -47.25 -26.82 12.95
N THR A 236 -46.51 -26.10 13.79
CA THR A 236 -46.42 -26.38 15.22
C THR A 236 -47.79 -26.23 15.89
N LYS A 237 -48.52 -25.15 15.61
CA LYS A 237 -49.90 -24.95 16.11
C LYS A 237 -50.85 -26.05 15.65
N LYS A 238 -50.76 -26.45 14.37
CA LYS A 238 -51.56 -27.56 13.82
C LYS A 238 -51.27 -28.87 14.54
N HIS A 239 -49.99 -29.23 14.71
CA HIS A 239 -49.61 -30.46 15.42
C HIS A 239 -50.02 -30.45 16.89
N LEU A 240 -49.93 -29.30 17.57
CA LEU A 240 -50.44 -29.17 18.93
C LEU A 240 -51.96 -29.39 19.02
N ALA A 241 -52.72 -28.88 18.05
CA ALA A 241 -54.16 -29.12 17.98
C ALA A 241 -54.48 -30.60 17.71
N GLU A 242 -53.79 -31.22 16.74
CA GLU A 242 -53.92 -32.65 16.44
C GLU A 242 -53.58 -33.52 17.66
N GLU A 243 -52.50 -33.18 18.37
CA GLU A 243 -52.08 -33.88 19.59
C GLU A 243 -53.13 -33.77 20.70
N HIS A 244 -53.71 -32.58 20.88
CA HIS A 244 -54.79 -32.35 21.83
C HIS A 244 -56.06 -33.15 21.47
N GLU A 245 -56.45 -33.20 20.19
CA GLU A 245 -57.59 -34.02 19.74
C GLU A 245 -57.33 -35.51 19.99
N LEU A 246 -56.15 -36.02 19.61
CA LEU A 246 -55.77 -37.42 19.85
C LEU A 246 -55.75 -37.76 21.35
N ARG A 247 -55.30 -36.85 22.22
CA ARG A 247 -55.39 -37.01 23.68
C ARG A 247 -56.84 -37.10 24.16
N SER A 248 -57.71 -36.23 23.65
CA SER A 248 -59.14 -36.23 23.98
C SER A 248 -59.82 -37.52 23.55
N GLU A 249 -59.56 -37.99 22.32
CA GLU A 249 -60.05 -39.27 21.80
C GLU A 249 -59.55 -40.45 22.62
N LYS A 250 -58.25 -40.49 22.93
CA LYS A 250 -57.67 -41.51 23.82
C LYS A 250 -58.38 -41.53 25.17
N ASN A 251 -58.61 -40.36 25.78
CA ASN A 251 -59.29 -40.28 27.07
C ASN A 251 -60.75 -40.76 26.99
N LYS A 252 -61.47 -40.42 25.91
CA LYS A 252 -62.82 -40.91 25.65
C LYS A 252 -62.85 -42.44 25.52
N LEU A 253 -61.93 -43.02 24.77
CA LEU A 253 -61.81 -44.48 24.62
C LEU A 253 -61.46 -45.16 25.94
N LEU A 254 -60.57 -44.57 26.75
CA LEU A 254 -60.25 -45.07 28.09
C LEU A 254 -61.47 -45.08 29.01
N LEU A 255 -62.28 -44.01 29.01
CA LEU A 255 -63.53 -43.96 29.77
C LEU A 255 -64.55 -45.00 29.29
N GLN A 256 -64.67 -45.18 27.97
CA GLN A 256 -65.52 -46.23 27.39
C GLN A 256 -65.06 -47.62 27.82
N LEU A 257 -63.77 -47.92 27.72
CA LEU A 257 -63.19 -49.19 28.17
C LEU A 257 -63.44 -49.43 29.66
N GLN A 258 -63.21 -48.42 30.50
CA GLN A 258 -63.48 -48.51 31.93
C GLN A 258 -64.97 -48.77 32.22
N SER A 259 -65.88 -48.16 31.45
CA SER A 259 -67.32 -48.42 31.58
C SER A 259 -67.69 -49.85 31.17
N MET A 260 -67.06 -50.39 30.12
CA MET A 260 -67.26 -51.78 29.69
C MET A 260 -66.73 -52.77 30.71
N LEU A 261 -65.54 -52.54 31.27
CA LEU A 261 -64.98 -53.35 32.35
C LEU A 261 -65.91 -53.36 33.57
N LYS A 262 -66.41 -52.20 34.02
CA LYS A 262 -67.37 -52.14 35.13
C LYS A 262 -68.66 -52.93 34.86
N LYS A 263 -69.21 -52.85 33.63
CA LYS A 263 -70.37 -53.64 33.23
C LYS A 263 -70.06 -55.14 33.23
N TYR A 264 -68.91 -55.52 32.70
CA TYR A 264 -68.44 -56.91 32.69
C TYR A 264 -68.29 -57.45 34.13
N ASP A 265 -67.63 -56.71 35.02
CA ASP A 265 -67.44 -57.09 36.43
C ASP A 265 -68.80 -57.23 37.16
N THR A 266 -69.73 -56.32 36.89
CA THR A 266 -71.09 -56.37 37.46
C THR A 266 -71.84 -57.62 36.98
N SER A 267 -71.84 -57.87 35.66
CA SER A 267 -72.49 -59.03 35.07
C SER A 267 -71.86 -60.35 35.52
N LEU A 268 -70.53 -60.40 35.63
CA LEU A 268 -69.82 -61.56 36.15
C LEU A 268 -70.22 -61.83 37.60
N GLY A 269 -70.26 -60.78 38.44
CA GLY A 269 -70.71 -60.88 39.82
C GLY A 269 -72.15 -61.36 39.97
N GLU A 270 -73.06 -60.93 39.09
CA GLU A 270 -74.44 -61.44 39.03
C GLU A 270 -74.49 -62.91 38.64
N LYS A 271 -73.76 -63.32 37.60
CA LYS A 271 -73.71 -64.72 37.16
C LYS A 271 -73.10 -65.66 38.21
N MET A 272 -72.10 -65.19 38.94
CA MET A 272 -71.54 -65.95 40.07
C MET A 272 -72.58 -66.16 41.17
N ARG A 273 -73.38 -65.12 41.50
CA ARG A 273 -74.48 -65.26 42.47
C ARG A 273 -75.58 -66.20 41.98
N GLU A 274 -76.00 -66.08 40.72
CA GLU A 274 -76.97 -67.00 40.11
C GLU A 274 -76.48 -68.45 40.15
N ASN A 275 -75.20 -68.67 39.86
CA ASN A 275 -74.61 -70.01 39.88
C ASN A 275 -74.59 -70.60 41.29
N LEU A 276 -74.26 -69.81 42.32
CA LEU A 276 -74.34 -70.25 43.72
C LEU A 276 -75.77 -70.64 44.11
N VAL A 277 -76.77 -69.84 43.74
CA VAL A 277 -78.18 -70.17 44.00
C VAL A 277 -78.60 -71.45 43.27
N ALA A 278 -78.18 -71.63 42.01
CA ALA A 278 -78.47 -72.84 41.25
C ALA A 278 -77.80 -74.08 41.86
N GLU A 279 -76.57 -73.94 42.36
CA GLU A 279 -75.84 -75.01 43.06
C GLU A 279 -76.53 -75.38 44.38
N ASP A 280 -76.97 -74.41 45.18
CA ASP A 280 -77.75 -74.64 46.40
C ASP A 280 -79.08 -75.35 46.09
N GLN A 281 -79.80 -74.90 45.07
CA GLN A 281 -81.05 -75.54 44.61
C GLN A 281 -80.82 -76.96 44.13
N TYR A 282 -79.74 -77.20 43.39
CA TYR A 282 -79.35 -78.53 42.93
C TYR A 282 -79.05 -79.45 44.11
N LEU A 283 -78.28 -78.98 45.10
CA LEU A 283 -77.98 -79.75 46.31
C LEU A 283 -79.25 -80.08 47.11
N ALA A 284 -80.17 -79.12 47.25
CA ALA A 284 -81.45 -79.34 47.91
C ALA A 284 -82.31 -80.38 47.15
N ALA A 285 -82.44 -80.24 45.83
CA ALA A 285 -83.19 -81.17 44.99
C ALA A 285 -82.56 -82.57 45.00
N LYS A 286 -81.24 -82.66 44.98
CA LYS A 286 -80.50 -83.92 45.09
C LYS A 286 -80.79 -84.62 46.41
N LYS A 287 -80.83 -83.88 47.53
CA LYS A 287 -81.18 -84.44 48.83
C LYS A 287 -82.61 -85.02 48.85
N VAL A 288 -83.58 -84.29 48.29
CA VAL A 288 -84.96 -84.78 48.17
C VAL A 288 -85.04 -86.05 47.31
N LEU A 289 -84.29 -86.08 46.20
CA LEU A 289 -84.21 -87.27 45.34
C LEU A 289 -83.58 -88.45 46.09
N ASP A 290 -82.49 -88.23 46.83
CA ASP A 290 -81.83 -89.27 47.62
C ASP A 290 -82.78 -89.83 48.69
N ASP A 291 -83.52 -88.98 49.40
CA ASP A 291 -84.53 -89.39 50.39
C ASP A 291 -85.66 -90.20 49.75
N PHE A 292 -86.16 -89.76 48.59
CA PHE A 292 -87.18 -90.49 47.82
C PHE A 292 -86.66 -91.86 47.33
N MET A 293 -85.42 -91.92 46.86
CA MET A 293 -84.82 -93.17 46.38
C MET A 293 -84.69 -94.23 47.49
N VAL A 294 -84.54 -93.83 48.75
CA VAL A 294 -84.57 -94.75 49.89
C VAL A 294 -85.95 -95.38 50.05
N GLN A 295 -87.01 -94.58 50.02
CA GLN A 295 -88.40 -95.08 50.11
C GLN A 295 -88.75 -95.95 48.91
N TYR A 296 -88.44 -95.50 47.69
CA TYR A 296 -88.68 -96.25 46.46
C TYR A 296 -88.03 -97.63 46.49
N ARG A 297 -86.77 -97.74 46.93
CA ARG A 297 -86.08 -99.04 47.06
C ARG A 297 -86.75 -99.96 48.07
N GLN A 298 -87.36 -99.41 49.12
CA GLN A 298 -88.10 -100.19 50.10
C GLN A 298 -89.43 -100.68 49.54
N GLU A 299 -90.20 -99.82 48.85
CA GLU A 299 -91.43 -100.21 48.14
C GLU A 299 -91.13 -101.27 47.07
N GLU A 300 -90.06 -101.09 46.29
CA GLU A 300 -89.68 -102.02 45.22
C GLU A 300 -89.35 -103.41 45.79
N ARG A 301 -88.71 -103.48 46.97
CA ARG A 301 -88.49 -104.77 47.66
C ARG A 301 -89.80 -105.43 48.07
N ILE A 302 -90.76 -104.67 48.60
CA ILE A 302 -92.07 -105.20 48.99
C ILE A 302 -92.83 -105.70 47.75
N TYR A 303 -92.85 -104.89 46.68
CA TYR A 303 -93.48 -105.23 45.42
C TYR A 303 -92.89 -106.51 44.82
N LYS A 304 -91.55 -106.62 44.75
CA LYS A 304 -90.87 -107.82 44.27
C LYS A 304 -91.23 -109.05 45.11
N ASN A 305 -91.31 -108.93 46.43
CA ASN A 305 -91.64 -110.07 47.30
C ASN A 305 -93.06 -110.58 47.11
N ILE A 306 -94.03 -109.70 46.84
CA ILE A 306 -95.44 -110.07 46.71
C ILE A 306 -95.75 -110.52 45.28
N VAL A 307 -95.43 -109.68 44.29
CA VAL A 307 -95.91 -109.87 42.92
C VAL A 307 -95.09 -110.94 42.20
N VAL A 308 -93.76 -110.92 42.32
CA VAL A 308 -92.90 -111.88 41.60
C VAL A 308 -93.11 -113.30 42.12
N LYS A 309 -93.23 -113.49 43.45
CA LYS A 309 -93.55 -114.82 44.01
C LYS A 309 -94.90 -115.32 43.56
N ARG A 310 -95.92 -114.46 43.47
CA ARG A 310 -97.27 -114.85 43.03
C ARG A 310 -97.30 -115.23 41.55
N GLU A 311 -96.62 -114.47 40.69
CA GLU A 311 -96.50 -114.77 39.27
C GLU A 311 -95.67 -116.05 39.00
N GLU A 312 -94.66 -116.34 39.82
CA GLU A 312 -93.90 -117.59 39.73
C GLU A 312 -94.74 -118.82 40.11
N GLU A 313 -95.56 -118.73 41.16
CA GLU A 313 -96.46 -119.80 41.58
C GLU A 313 -97.54 -120.07 40.51
N GLU A 314 -98.13 -119.01 39.93
CA GLU A 314 -99.11 -119.14 38.84
C GLU A 314 -98.51 -119.77 37.57
N ARG A 315 -97.28 -119.38 37.19
CA ARG A 315 -96.57 -120.02 36.07
C ARG A 315 -96.33 -121.51 36.32
N ARG A 316 -96.01 -121.91 37.55
CA ARG A 316 -95.82 -123.33 37.91
C ARG A 316 -97.09 -124.16 37.72
N VAL A 317 -98.22 -123.64 38.20
CA VAL A 317 -99.54 -124.32 38.08
C VAL A 317 -99.98 -124.43 36.61
N GLN A 318 -99.71 -123.41 35.79
CA GLN A 318 -100.00 -123.46 34.36
C GLN A 318 -99.13 -124.49 33.62
N GLN A 319 -97.85 -124.61 33.98
CA GLN A 319 -96.95 -125.61 33.39
C GLN A 319 -97.38 -127.05 33.71
N GLU A 320 -97.78 -127.34 34.96
CA GLU A 320 -98.30 -128.66 35.34
C GLU A 320 -99.54 -129.06 34.52
N LYS A 321 -100.47 -128.11 34.30
CA LYS A 321 -101.64 -128.33 33.42
C LYS A 321 -101.25 -128.60 31.97
N LEU A 322 -100.24 -127.90 31.46
CA LEU A 322 -99.76 -128.07 30.08
C LEU A 322 -99.14 -129.45 29.87
N VAL A 323 -98.39 -129.95 30.85
CA VAL A 323 -97.78 -131.30 30.81
C VAL A 323 -98.87 -132.38 30.76
N ILE A 324 -99.91 -132.30 31.60
CA ILE A 324 -101.04 -133.25 31.57
C ILE A 324 -101.76 -133.21 30.21
N PHE A 325 -101.95 -132.02 29.64
CA PHE A 325 -102.55 -131.87 28.31
C PHE A 325 -101.69 -132.51 27.21
N MET A 326 -100.38 -132.29 27.22
CA MET A 326 -99.44 -132.92 26.28
C MET A 326 -99.46 -134.45 26.40
N MET A 327 -99.51 -134.98 27.62
CA MET A 327 -99.55 -136.41 27.91
C MET A 327 -100.83 -137.05 27.36
N ASN A 328 -101.99 -136.41 27.54
CA ASN A 328 -103.27 -136.86 26.98
C ASN A 328 -103.30 -136.77 25.44
N ARG A 329 -102.71 -135.72 24.85
CA ARG A 329 -102.62 -135.57 23.40
C ARG A 329 -101.67 -136.59 22.77
N ALA A 330 -100.58 -136.95 23.46
CA ALA A 330 -99.69 -138.03 23.07
C ALA A 330 -100.42 -139.39 23.11
N ALA A 331 -101.18 -139.67 24.19
CA ALA A 331 -102.00 -140.87 24.30
C ALA A 331 -103.02 -140.99 23.15
N GLY A 332 -103.66 -139.88 22.77
CA GLY A 332 -104.57 -139.84 21.62
C GLY A 332 -103.90 -140.16 20.28
N LYS A 333 -102.67 -139.66 20.04
CA LYS A 333 -101.89 -140.01 18.83
C LYS A 333 -101.55 -141.51 18.80
N ILE A 334 -101.10 -142.09 19.92
CA ILE A 334 -100.76 -143.52 20.02
C ILE A 334 -101.98 -144.39 19.73
N GLN A 335 -103.14 -144.07 20.33
CA GLN A 335 -104.38 -144.82 20.08
C GLN A 335 -104.84 -144.72 18.62
N LYS A 336 -104.68 -143.56 17.96
CA LYS A 336 -105.05 -143.38 16.55
C LYS A 336 -104.17 -144.22 15.62
N TYR A 337 -102.86 -144.26 15.86
CA TYR A 337 -101.93 -145.12 15.12
C TYR A 337 -102.21 -146.61 15.35
N TRP A 338 -102.49 -147.02 16.59
CA TRP A 338 -102.87 -148.40 16.91
C TRP A 338 -104.15 -148.84 16.18
N ARG A 339 -105.19 -147.98 16.16
CA ARG A 339 -106.43 -148.26 15.42
C ARG A 339 -106.19 -148.36 13.90
N LYS A 340 -105.31 -147.53 13.33
CA LYS A 340 -104.94 -147.56 11.91
C LYS A 340 -104.19 -148.87 11.58
N TRP A 341 -103.21 -149.25 12.39
CA TRP A 341 -102.47 -150.51 12.26
C TRP A 341 -103.39 -151.74 12.35
N LYS A 342 -104.34 -151.76 13.30
CA LYS A 342 -105.32 -152.85 13.44
C LYS A 342 -106.25 -152.97 12.22
N LYS A 343 -106.57 -151.85 11.55
CA LYS A 343 -107.37 -151.83 10.31
C LYS A 343 -106.60 -152.40 9.11
N ASP A 344 -105.31 -152.07 8.98
CA ASP A 344 -104.44 -152.59 7.91
C ASP A 344 -104.16 -154.09 8.06
N GLN A 345 -104.01 -154.58 9.29
CA GLN A 345 -103.90 -156.03 9.56
C GLN A 345 -105.16 -156.81 9.13
N ARG A 346 -106.36 -156.23 9.31
CA ARG A 346 -107.62 -156.86 8.82
C ARG A 346 -107.75 -156.83 7.30
N LYS A 347 -107.22 -155.83 6.61
CA LYS A 347 -107.16 -155.80 5.13
C LYS A 347 -106.20 -156.86 4.58
N ARG A 348 -105.02 -157.04 5.20
CA ARG A 348 -104.06 -158.09 4.81
C ARG A 348 -104.63 -159.51 4.95
N LYS A 349 -105.48 -159.78 5.95
CA LYS A 349 -106.13 -161.10 6.13
C LYS A 349 -107.27 -161.40 5.14
N ARG A 350 -107.78 -160.44 4.36
CA ARG A 350 -108.87 -160.66 3.37
C ARG A 350 -108.39 -160.86 1.92
N GLN A 351 -107.13 -160.62 1.60
CA GLN A 351 -106.57 -160.79 0.24
C GLN A 351 -105.79 -162.11 0.02
N GLY A 352 -105.84 -163.05 0.97
CA GLY A 352 -105.08 -164.33 0.90
C GLY A 352 -105.89 -165.60 0.61
N LYS A 353 -107.21 -165.52 0.35
CA LYS A 353 -108.04 -166.69 0.00
C LYS A 353 -108.59 -166.54 -1.42
N GLY A 354 -107.99 -167.24 -2.39
CA GLY A 354 -108.63 -167.58 -3.67
C GLY A 354 -107.88 -167.22 -4.96
N LYS A 355 -106.77 -167.91 -5.26
CA LYS A 355 -106.44 -168.47 -6.59
C LYS A 355 -105.21 -169.37 -6.48
N GLY A 356 -105.38 -170.65 -6.78
CA GLY A 356 -104.31 -171.66 -6.84
C GLY A 356 -103.94 -172.07 -8.26
N LYS A 357 -102.75 -172.70 -8.36
CA LYS A 357 -102.27 -173.74 -9.32
C LYS A 357 -102.36 -173.53 -10.84
N LYS A 358 -101.19 -173.33 -11.46
CA LYS A 358 -100.55 -173.99 -12.65
C LYS A 358 -99.48 -173.04 -13.24
N GLY A 359 -98.22 -173.38 -13.51
CA GLY A 359 -97.42 -174.59 -13.28
C GLY A 359 -95.99 -174.41 -13.85
N LYS A 360 -94.96 -174.79 -13.07
CA LYS A 360 -93.86 -175.72 -13.38
C LYS A 360 -93.10 -175.97 -12.09
#